data_AF-A0A1H3BMP2-F1
#
_entry.id   AF-A0A1H3BMP2-F1
#
_cell.length_a   1.000
_cell.length_b   1.000
_cell.length_c   1.000
_cell.angle_alpha   90.00
_cell.angle_beta   90.00
_cell.angle_gamma   90.00
#
_symmetry.space_group_name_H-M   'P 1'
#
loop_
_entity.id
_entity.type
_entity.pdbx_description
1 polymer ?
#
loop_
_entity_poly.entity_id
_entity_poly.type
_entity_poly.pdbx_seq_one_letter_code
_entity_poly.pdbx_strand_id
1 'polypeptide(L)'
;MKKILALASALLLTSFGAFAQQRTLLVTKQDKTKPSPRLNPVQQHAQDLSYQMTRDLRLNGYQKSRVQAINEEKQSRIVAIILKNEGNDKLIKEQCDVVCRERDKELQTVLSTDQYSNYYGSRREYNAFSTSYNSQTTNDAFVKSVKDPAPVSSKGATIGPATAIKAK
;
A
#
# COMPACT_ATOMS: atom_id res chain seq x y z
N MET A 1 26.13 25.61 -59.95
CA MET A 1 25.23 26.47 -59.14
C MET A 1 26.02 27.01 -57.96
N LYS A 2 25.71 28.26 -57.56
CA LYS A 2 26.53 29.16 -56.74
C LYS A 2 26.58 28.74 -55.27
N LYS A 3 27.71 29.10 -54.64
CA LYS A 3 28.09 28.98 -53.23
C LYS A 3 27.16 29.81 -52.32
N ILE A 4 27.08 29.49 -51.03
CA ILE A 4 27.41 30.39 -49.89
C ILE A 4 26.93 29.77 -48.55
N LEU A 5 27.87 29.74 -47.61
CA LEU A 5 27.75 29.52 -46.17
C LEU A 5 26.69 30.44 -45.52
N ALA A 6 25.96 29.94 -44.54
CA ALA A 6 25.48 30.77 -43.44
C ALA A 6 25.40 29.96 -42.15
N LEU A 7 26.43 30.15 -41.33
CA LEU A 7 26.40 30.02 -39.87
C LEU A 7 25.26 30.87 -39.31
N ALA A 8 24.44 30.30 -38.44
CA ALA A 8 23.66 31.08 -37.48
C ALA A 8 23.62 30.32 -36.15
N SER A 9 24.60 30.64 -35.32
CA SER A 9 24.57 30.43 -33.88
C SER A 9 23.40 31.21 -33.28
N ALA A 10 22.59 30.56 -32.46
CA ALA A 10 21.82 31.24 -31.41
C ALA A 10 21.58 30.27 -30.25
N LEU A 11 22.57 30.23 -29.34
CA LEU A 11 22.40 29.79 -27.97
C LEU A 11 21.34 30.67 -27.31
N LEU A 12 20.15 30.13 -27.07
CA LEU A 12 19.18 30.72 -26.16
C LEU A 12 19.37 30.10 -24.77
N LEU A 13 20.35 30.64 -24.05
CA LEU A 13 20.43 30.57 -22.59
C LEU A 13 19.28 31.43 -22.03
N THR A 14 18.13 30.81 -21.80
CA THR A 14 17.07 31.39 -20.97
C THR A 14 17.17 30.80 -19.57
N SER A 15 18.05 31.42 -18.78
CA SER A 15 18.04 31.33 -17.33
C SER A 15 16.80 32.05 -16.79
N PHE A 16 15.76 31.30 -16.44
CA PHE A 16 14.70 31.81 -15.57
C PHE A 16 14.32 30.76 -14.53
N GLY A 17 14.62 31.09 -13.28
CA GLY A 17 13.90 30.61 -12.12
C GLY A 17 14.19 29.18 -11.69
N ALA A 18 15.17 29.03 -10.80
CA ALA A 18 15.10 27.99 -9.79
C ALA A 18 13.81 28.19 -8.98
N PHE A 19 12.73 27.51 -9.34
CA PHE A 19 11.61 27.30 -8.45
C PHE A 19 12.06 26.30 -7.38
N ALA A 20 12.88 26.77 -6.44
CA ALA A 20 12.90 26.24 -5.09
C ALA A 20 11.57 26.64 -4.43
N GLN A 21 10.47 26.04 -4.88
CA GLN A 21 9.32 25.88 -4.00
C GLN A 21 9.81 24.97 -2.88
N GLN A 22 10.30 25.58 -1.80
CA GLN A 22 10.04 25.07 -0.47
C GLN A 22 8.54 24.82 -0.43
N ARG A 23 8.12 23.59 -0.75
CA ARG A 23 6.90 23.03 -0.21
C ARG A 23 7.11 23.15 1.28
N THR A 24 6.56 24.21 1.85
CA THR A 24 6.01 24.13 3.18
C THR A 24 5.19 22.84 3.16
N LEU A 25 5.74 21.79 3.76
CA LEU A 25 4.91 20.75 4.32
C LEU A 25 3.95 21.54 5.20
N LEU A 26 2.77 21.81 4.67
CA LEU A 26 1.60 22.03 5.47
C LEU A 26 1.52 20.74 6.29
N VAL A 27 2.19 20.76 7.44
CA VAL A 27 1.83 19.94 8.58
C VAL A 27 0.43 20.45 8.88
N THR A 28 -0.54 19.90 8.14
CA THR A 28 -1.90 19.86 8.61
C THR A 28 -1.76 19.21 9.96
N LYS A 29 -1.88 20.01 11.02
CA LYS A 29 -2.10 19.46 12.35
C LYS A 29 -3.35 18.63 12.19
N GLN A 30 -3.15 17.33 11.97
CA GLN A 30 -4.23 16.40 11.83
C GLN A 30 -4.97 16.48 13.15
N ASP A 31 -6.17 17.04 13.09
CA ASP A 31 -7.03 17.15 14.23
C ASP A 31 -7.24 15.73 14.74
N LYS A 32 -6.62 15.41 15.89
CA LYS A 32 -6.67 14.07 16.50
C LYS A 32 -8.08 13.69 16.93
N THR A 33 -9.05 14.60 16.82
CA THR A 33 -10.47 14.33 17.05
C THR A 33 -11.20 13.84 15.80
N LYS A 34 -10.59 13.93 14.61
CA LYS A 34 -11.15 13.34 13.39
C LYS A 34 -10.79 11.86 13.32
N PRO A 35 -11.78 10.96 13.11
CA PRO A 35 -11.50 9.55 12.92
C PRO A 35 -10.54 9.39 11.73
N SER A 36 -9.42 8.72 11.94
CA SER A 36 -8.57 8.26 10.84
C SER A 36 -9.44 7.48 9.86
N PRO A 37 -9.28 7.67 8.53
CA PRO A 37 -9.98 6.83 7.56
C PRO A 37 -9.66 5.37 7.89
N ARG A 38 -10.68 4.59 8.26
CA ARG A 38 -10.50 3.15 8.43
C ARG A 38 -10.16 2.59 7.06
N LEU A 39 -9.02 1.92 6.95
CA LEU A 39 -8.66 1.22 5.73
C LEU A 39 -9.74 0.18 5.44
N ASN A 40 -10.08 0.03 4.16
CA ASN A 40 -10.90 -1.10 3.78
C ASN A 40 -10.10 -2.41 3.99
N PRO A 41 -10.77 -3.57 4.10
CA PRO A 41 -10.07 -4.83 4.39
C PRO A 41 -8.97 -5.21 3.39
N VAL A 42 -9.12 -4.84 2.11
CA VAL A 42 -8.10 -5.06 1.07
C VAL A 42 -6.85 -4.21 1.35
N GLN A 43 -7.05 -2.93 1.67
CA GLN A 43 -5.99 -2.00 2.04
C GLN A 43 -5.31 -2.42 3.35
N GLN A 44 -6.08 -2.89 4.34
CA GLN A 44 -5.52 -3.40 5.58
C GLN A 44 -4.61 -4.60 5.31
N HIS A 45 -5.06 -5.57 4.50
CA HIS A 45 -4.27 -6.74 4.17
C HIS A 45 -2.97 -6.37 3.43
N ALA A 46 -3.04 -5.44 2.48
CA ALA A 46 -1.86 -4.91 1.81
C ALA A 46 -0.90 -4.19 2.78
N GLN A 47 -1.46 -3.43 3.73
CA GLN A 47 -0.69 -2.72 4.75
C GLN A 47 0.03 -3.70 5.69
N ASP A 48 -0.64 -4.76 6.12
CA ASP A 48 -0.07 -5.78 7.02
C ASP A 48 1.10 -6.50 6.35
N LEU A 49 0.95 -6.89 5.08
CA LEU A 49 2.05 -7.43 4.28
C LEU A 49 3.23 -6.45 4.18
N SER A 50 2.93 -5.18 3.91
CA SER A 50 3.95 -4.14 3.78
C SER A 50 4.68 -3.88 5.08
N TYR A 51 3.98 -3.95 6.21
CA TYR A 51 4.57 -3.84 7.54
C TYR A 51 5.50 -5.01 7.82
N GLN A 52 5.08 -6.24 7.49
CA GLN A 52 5.92 -7.43 7.63
C GLN A 52 7.20 -7.29 6.78
N MET A 53 7.07 -7.02 5.48
CA MET A 53 8.22 -6.83 4.58
C MET A 53 9.15 -5.70 5.04
N THR A 54 8.58 -4.61 5.55
CA THR A 54 9.35 -3.48 6.09
C THR A 54 10.28 -3.92 7.22
N ARG A 55 9.76 -4.75 8.11
CA ARG A 55 10.47 -5.23 9.30
C ARG A 55 11.54 -6.24 8.90
N ASP A 56 11.15 -7.23 8.10
CA ASP A 56 11.99 -8.37 7.74
C ASP A 56 13.13 -7.96 6.79
N LEU A 57 12.88 -7.00 5.89
CA LEU A 57 13.87 -6.50 4.91
C LEU A 57 14.57 -5.20 5.36
N ARG A 58 14.25 -4.71 6.55
CA ARG A 58 14.82 -3.48 7.14
C ARG A 58 14.78 -2.29 6.17
N LEU A 59 13.61 -2.08 5.57
CA LEU A 59 13.43 -1.09 4.49
C LEU A 59 13.69 0.35 4.99
N ASN A 60 14.28 1.18 4.13
CA ASN A 60 14.37 2.62 4.37
C ASN A 60 13.06 3.36 4.01
N GLY A 61 12.96 4.64 4.33
CA GLY A 61 11.72 5.42 4.11
C GLY A 61 11.21 5.41 2.67
N TYR A 62 12.09 5.53 1.68
CA TYR A 62 11.72 5.46 0.26
C TYR A 62 11.19 4.07 -0.11
N GLN A 63 11.91 3.02 0.30
CA GLN A 63 11.55 1.64 0.00
C GLN A 63 10.21 1.25 0.63
N LYS A 64 9.95 1.64 1.88
CA LYS A 64 8.67 1.40 2.56
C LYS A 64 7.50 1.93 1.74
N SER A 65 7.57 3.19 1.31
CA SER A 65 6.50 3.83 0.52
C SER A 65 6.29 3.15 -0.82
N ARG A 66 7.38 2.71 -1.49
CA ARG A 66 7.29 2.00 -2.78
C ARG A 66 6.72 0.60 -2.61
N VAL A 67 7.19 -0.16 -1.63
CA VAL A 67 6.69 -1.52 -1.32
C VAL A 67 5.22 -1.46 -0.94
N GLN A 68 4.80 -0.48 -0.15
CA GLN A 68 3.39 -0.29 0.19
C GLN A 68 2.53 -0.05 -1.06
N ALA A 69 2.93 0.87 -1.94
CA ALA A 69 2.19 1.15 -3.17
C ALA A 69 2.08 -0.09 -4.08
N ILE A 70 3.18 -0.83 -4.23
CA ILE A 70 3.21 -2.09 -4.99
C ILE A 70 2.22 -3.09 -4.39
N ASN A 71 2.29 -3.32 -3.07
CA ASN A 71 1.43 -4.29 -2.39
C ASN A 71 -0.05 -3.91 -2.44
N GLU A 72 -0.39 -2.62 -2.30
CA GLU A 72 -1.77 -2.14 -2.42
C GLU A 72 -2.34 -2.41 -3.82
N GLU A 73 -1.57 -2.12 -4.87
CA GLU A 73 -1.97 -2.41 -6.25
C GLU A 73 -2.16 -3.91 -6.49
N LYS A 74 -1.17 -4.72 -6.10
CA LYS A 74 -1.20 -6.17 -6.34
C LYS A 74 -2.29 -6.85 -5.53
N GLN A 75 -2.51 -6.41 -4.29
CA GLN A 75 -3.58 -6.98 -3.47
C GLN A 75 -4.96 -6.68 -4.06
N SER A 76 -5.19 -5.46 -4.56
CA SER A 76 -6.43 -5.12 -5.27
C SER A 76 -6.69 -6.05 -6.45
N ARG A 77 -5.65 -6.35 -7.24
CA ARG A 77 -5.73 -7.28 -8.38
C ARG A 77 -5.99 -8.72 -7.95
N ILE A 78 -5.32 -9.20 -6.91
CA ILE A 78 -5.55 -10.54 -6.34
C ILE A 78 -7.01 -10.68 -5.91
N VAL A 79 -7.56 -9.69 -5.20
CA VAL A 79 -8.96 -9.72 -4.75
C VAL A 79 -9.91 -9.71 -5.95
N ALA A 80 -9.65 -8.90 -6.97
CA ALA A 80 -10.45 -8.89 -8.19
C ALA A 80 -10.44 -10.26 -8.90
N ILE A 81 -9.30 -10.96 -8.93
CA ILE A 81 -9.18 -12.32 -9.47
C ILE A 81 -10.00 -13.32 -8.65
N ILE A 82 -9.88 -13.28 -7.32
CA ILE A 82 -10.61 -14.19 -6.42
C ILE A 82 -12.12 -14.03 -6.63
N LEU A 83 -12.61 -12.78 -6.61
CA LEU A 83 -14.04 -12.50 -6.77
C LEU A 83 -14.55 -12.87 -8.16
N LYS A 84 -13.77 -12.60 -9.22
CA LYS A 84 -14.18 -12.88 -10.59
C LYS A 84 -14.27 -14.38 -10.91
N ASN A 85 -13.43 -15.19 -10.27
CA ASN A 85 -13.28 -16.61 -10.59
C ASN A 85 -13.71 -17.52 -9.42
N GLU A 86 -14.59 -17.04 -8.54
CA GLU A 86 -15.08 -17.78 -7.38
C GLU A 86 -15.57 -19.19 -7.78
N GLY A 87 -15.13 -20.21 -7.03
CA GLY A 87 -15.41 -21.61 -7.33
C GLY A 87 -14.46 -22.26 -8.36
N ASN A 88 -13.49 -21.53 -8.93
CA ASN A 88 -12.46 -22.09 -9.81
C ASN A 88 -11.05 -21.88 -9.24
N ASP A 89 -10.72 -22.65 -8.21
CA ASP A 89 -9.45 -22.54 -7.46
C ASP A 89 -8.21 -22.65 -8.34
N LYS A 90 -8.26 -23.50 -9.38
CA LYS A 90 -7.16 -23.67 -10.33
C LYS A 90 -6.88 -22.37 -11.08
N LEU A 91 -7.92 -21.73 -11.61
CA LEU A 91 -7.80 -20.49 -12.37
C LEU A 91 -7.42 -19.31 -11.46
N ILE A 92 -7.99 -19.25 -10.24
CA ILE A 92 -7.60 -18.27 -9.22
C ILE A 92 -6.11 -18.39 -8.94
N LYS A 93 -5.62 -19.61 -8.68
CA LYS A 93 -4.21 -19.83 -8.38
C LYS A 93 -3.31 -19.40 -9.54
N GLU A 94 -3.61 -19.83 -10.76
CA GLU A 94 -2.81 -19.50 -11.96
C GLU A 94 -2.71 -17.99 -12.17
N GLN A 95 -3.81 -17.25 -12.04
CA GLN A 95 -3.83 -15.80 -12.21
C GLN A 95 -3.16 -15.06 -11.06
N CYS A 96 -3.37 -15.50 -9.81
CA CYS A 96 -2.69 -14.93 -8.65
C CYS A 96 -1.16 -15.15 -8.72
N ASP A 97 -0.70 -16.30 -9.22
CA ASP A 97 0.73 -16.56 -9.43
C ASP A 97 1.33 -15.57 -10.45
N VAL A 98 0.58 -15.14 -11.47
CA VAL A 98 1.02 -14.09 -12.40
C VAL A 98 1.22 -12.77 -11.65
N VAL A 99 0.25 -12.35 -10.85
CA VAL A 99 0.33 -11.10 -10.08
C VAL A 99 1.52 -11.13 -9.10
N CYS A 100 1.78 -12.28 -8.46
CA CYS A 100 2.92 -12.45 -7.58
C CYS A 100 4.26 -12.31 -8.33
N ARG A 101 4.37 -12.87 -9.55
CA ARG A 101 5.58 -12.71 -10.38
C ARG A 101 5.79 -11.27 -10.84
N GLU A 102 4.72 -10.51 -11.08
CA GLU A 102 4.84 -9.08 -11.38
C GLU A 102 5.34 -8.30 -10.17
N ARG A 103 4.83 -8.62 -8.96
CA ARG A 103 5.34 -8.05 -7.70
C ARG A 103 6.84 -8.30 -7.55
N ASP A 104 7.30 -9.53 -7.81
CA ASP A 104 8.73 -9.88 -7.76
C ASP A 104 9.57 -8.93 -8.62
N LYS A 105 9.15 -8.71 -9.87
CA LYS A 105 9.86 -7.81 -10.80
C LYS A 105 9.88 -6.37 -10.30
N GLU A 106 8.77 -5.86 -9.80
CA GLU A 106 8.69 -4.49 -9.29
C GLU A 106 9.55 -4.30 -8.03
N LEU A 107 9.53 -5.27 -7.13
CA LEU A 107 10.35 -5.23 -5.91
C LEU A 107 11.85 -5.29 -6.22
N GLN A 108 12.26 -6.01 -7.27
CA GLN A 108 13.66 -6.03 -7.73
C GLN A 108 14.18 -4.63 -8.09
N THR A 109 13.30 -3.72 -8.52
CA THR A 109 13.69 -2.33 -8.87
C THR A 109 13.78 -1.39 -7.66
N VAL A 110 13.21 -1.79 -6.51
CA VAL A 110 13.09 -0.96 -5.31
C VAL A 110 14.08 -1.38 -4.22
N LEU A 111 14.32 -2.69 -4.12
CA LEU A 111 15.16 -3.28 -3.10
C LEU A 111 16.63 -3.26 -3.53
N SER A 112 17.54 -3.12 -2.56
CA SER A 112 18.95 -3.42 -2.82
C SER A 112 19.14 -4.90 -3.11
N THR A 113 20.28 -5.29 -3.69
CA THR A 113 20.60 -6.69 -4.00
C THR A 113 20.42 -7.60 -2.79
N ASP A 114 20.96 -7.21 -1.63
CA ASP A 114 20.87 -8.03 -0.40
C ASP A 114 19.43 -8.16 0.10
N GLN A 115 18.68 -7.06 0.07
CA GLN A 115 17.27 -7.08 0.45
C GLN A 115 16.42 -7.91 -0.52
N TYR A 116 16.71 -7.85 -1.81
CA TYR A 116 16.03 -8.66 -2.81
C TYR A 116 16.33 -10.14 -2.64
N SER A 117 17.58 -10.51 -2.32
CA SER A 117 17.94 -11.90 -1.99
C SER A 117 17.17 -12.41 -0.78
N ASN A 118 17.08 -11.61 0.29
CA ASN A 118 16.29 -11.96 1.48
C ASN A 118 14.78 -12.07 1.17
N TYR A 119 14.26 -11.14 0.36
CA TYR A 119 12.89 -11.20 -0.15
C TYR A 119 12.66 -12.49 -0.93
N TYR A 120 13.55 -12.83 -1.86
CA TYR A 120 13.41 -14.00 -2.73
C TYR A 120 13.40 -15.30 -1.92
N GLY A 121 14.20 -15.38 -0.85
CA GLY A 121 14.18 -16.49 0.10
C GLY A 121 12.87 -16.63 0.87
N SER A 122 12.12 -15.54 1.07
CA SER A 122 10.85 -15.50 1.82
C SER A 122 9.62 -15.23 0.93
N ARG A 123 9.78 -15.29 -0.40
CA ARG A 123 8.73 -14.85 -1.34
C ARG A 123 7.50 -15.73 -1.28
N ARG A 124 7.67 -17.01 -0.93
CA ARG A 124 6.57 -17.97 -0.85
C ARG A 124 5.63 -17.60 0.28
N GLU A 125 6.17 -17.16 1.41
CA GLU A 125 5.46 -16.72 2.60
C GLU A 125 4.67 -15.44 2.29
N TYR A 126 5.31 -14.46 1.64
CA TYR A 126 4.63 -13.22 1.21
C TYR A 126 3.55 -13.46 0.16
N ASN A 127 3.75 -14.41 -0.76
CA ASN A 127 2.75 -14.82 -1.74
C ASN A 127 1.56 -15.48 -1.04
N ALA A 128 1.83 -16.44 -0.16
CA ALA A 128 0.80 -17.14 0.61
C ALA A 128 -0.03 -16.17 1.45
N PHE A 129 0.61 -15.20 2.10
CA PHE A 129 -0.08 -14.13 2.81
C PHE A 129 -1.04 -13.37 1.88
N SER A 130 -0.56 -12.91 0.72
CA SER A 130 -1.38 -12.13 -0.24
C SER A 130 -2.58 -12.94 -0.75
N THR A 131 -2.38 -14.21 -1.07
CA THR A 131 -3.43 -15.10 -1.62
C THR A 131 -4.34 -15.70 -0.57
N SER A 132 -3.97 -15.65 0.72
CA SER A 132 -4.82 -16.10 1.83
C SER A 132 -5.99 -15.17 2.14
N TYR A 133 -6.14 -14.07 1.40
CA TYR A 133 -7.24 -13.14 1.56
C TYR A 133 -8.59 -13.87 1.40
N ASN A 134 -9.40 -13.81 2.46
CA ASN A 134 -10.74 -14.39 2.50
C ASN A 134 -11.78 -13.27 2.54
N SER A 135 -12.61 -13.18 1.50
CA SER A 135 -13.69 -12.19 1.37
C SER A 135 -14.85 -12.40 2.36
N GLN A 136 -14.99 -13.57 2.98
CA GLN A 136 -16.04 -13.83 3.98
C GLN A 136 -15.67 -13.24 5.34
N THR A 137 -14.41 -13.36 5.77
CA THR A 137 -13.90 -12.76 7.02
C THR A 137 -14.07 -11.24 7.05
N THR A 138 -14.11 -10.58 5.88
CA THR A 138 -14.19 -9.13 5.78
C THR A 138 -15.61 -8.58 5.96
N ASN A 139 -16.64 -9.33 5.54
CA ASN A 139 -18.03 -9.02 5.87
C ASN A 139 -18.26 -9.17 7.38
N ASP A 140 -17.71 -10.21 8.00
CA ASP A 140 -17.80 -10.40 9.45
C ASP A 140 -17.07 -9.30 10.24
N ALA A 141 -15.90 -8.86 9.77
CA ALA A 141 -15.18 -7.75 10.38
C ALA A 141 -15.95 -6.41 10.26
N PHE A 142 -16.59 -6.16 9.11
CA PHE A 142 -17.46 -5.00 8.93
C PHE A 142 -18.69 -5.08 9.84
N VAL A 143 -19.41 -6.22 9.84
CA VAL A 143 -20.58 -6.44 10.69
C VAL A 143 -20.21 -6.32 12.17
N LYS A 144 -19.06 -6.84 12.59
CA LYS A 144 -18.54 -6.71 13.95
C LYS A 144 -18.20 -5.26 14.28
N SER A 145 -17.59 -4.50 13.37
CA SER A 145 -17.27 -3.07 13.55
C SER A 145 -18.53 -2.21 13.71
N VAL A 146 -19.63 -2.59 13.06
CA VAL A 146 -20.94 -1.93 13.21
C VAL A 146 -21.62 -2.35 14.53
N LYS A 147 -21.55 -3.64 14.91
CA LYS A 147 -22.16 -4.15 16.15
C LYS A 147 -21.42 -3.69 17.42
N ASP A 148 -20.09 -3.74 17.39
CA ASP A 148 -19.21 -3.46 18.52
C ASP A 148 -18.15 -2.41 18.12
N PRO A 149 -18.54 -1.13 17.95
CA PRO A 149 -17.58 -0.10 17.63
C PRO A 149 -16.55 0.02 18.75
N ALA A 150 -15.27 -0.08 18.40
CA ALA A 150 -14.18 0.11 19.36
C ALA A 150 -14.36 1.44 20.11
N PRO A 151 -14.22 1.46 21.44
CA PRO A 151 -14.49 2.65 22.22
C PRO A 151 -13.52 3.77 21.83
N VAL A 152 -14.07 4.94 21.56
CA VAL A 152 -13.28 6.13 21.23
C VAL A 152 -12.83 6.76 22.54
N SER A 153 -11.52 6.88 22.74
CA SER A 153 -10.93 7.54 23.90
C SER A 153 -10.45 8.93 23.54
N SER A 154 -10.96 9.95 24.24
CA SER A 154 -10.40 11.29 24.24
C SER A 154 -10.02 11.65 25.67
N LYS A 155 -8.72 11.84 25.92
CA LYS A 155 -8.16 12.29 27.21
C LYS A 155 -8.74 11.55 28.44
N GLY A 156 -8.78 10.23 28.40
CA GLY A 156 -9.19 9.40 29.55
C GLY A 156 -10.70 9.20 29.72
N ALA A 157 -11.53 9.82 28.87
CA ALA A 157 -12.94 9.47 28.75
C ALA A 157 -13.12 8.41 27.66
N THR A 158 -13.53 7.21 28.06
CA THR A 158 -13.89 6.12 27.15
C THR A 158 -15.39 6.20 26.88
N ILE A 159 -15.80 6.58 25.68
CA ILE A 159 -17.20 6.44 25.25
C ILE A 159 -17.31 5.09 24.53
N GLY A 160 -17.89 4.11 25.23
CA GLY A 160 -18.20 2.78 24.71
C GLY A 160 -19.70 2.47 24.82
N PRO A 161 -20.17 1.40 24.15
CA PRO A 161 -21.56 0.96 24.27
C PRO A 161 -21.91 0.69 25.74
N ALA A 162 -23.07 1.18 26.18
CA ALA A 162 -23.53 1.07 27.56
C ALA A 162 -23.59 -0.42 27.97
N THR A 163 -22.67 -0.85 28.82
CA THR A 163 -22.77 -2.16 29.47
C THR A 163 -23.92 -2.05 30.46
N ALA A 164 -25.06 -2.68 30.14
CA ALA A 164 -26.18 -2.80 31.04
C ALA A 164 -25.72 -3.58 32.28
N ILE A 165 -25.47 -2.85 33.37
CA ILE A 165 -25.17 -3.45 34.66
C ILE A 165 -26.45 -4.19 35.09
N LYS A 166 -26.45 -5.52 35.03
CA LYS A 166 -27.49 -6.32 35.68
C LYS A 166 -27.35 -6.12 37.19
N ALA A 167 -28.26 -5.35 37.78
CA ALA A 167 -28.45 -5.33 39.21
C ALA A 167 -28.90 -6.73 39.67
N LYS A 168 -28.26 -7.24 40.72
CA LYS A 168 -28.54 -8.54 41.36
C LYS A 168 -29.61 -8.36 42.42
#